data_AF-A0A1G8Z379-F1
#
_entry.id   AF-A0A1G8Z379-F1
#
_cell.length_a   1.000
_cell.length_b   1.000
_cell.length_c   1.000
_cell.angle_alpha   90.00
_cell.angle_beta   90.00
_cell.angle_gamma   90.00
#
_symmetry.space_group_name_H-M   'P 1'
#
loop_
_entity.id
_entity.type
_entity.pdbx_description
1 polymer ?
#
loop_
_entity_poly.entity_id
_entity_poly.type
_entity_poly.pdbx_seq_one_letter_code
_entity_poly.pdbx_strand_id
1 'polypeptide(L)'
;MIVAVAGFVALAAAGATAAGGGGGGERREVSQEQYDILINQCRYAGIGPAKCRAAVKQHYRVGAIDKTLDCRVYSGVAVCGKLRLSKAERRCVRESVAKGLSSRRAEVECYSEV
;
A
#
# COMPACT_ATOMS: atom_id res chain seq x y z
N MET A 1 14.94 40.52 -57.34
CA MET A 1 14.79 39.08 -57.66
C MET A 1 13.83 38.47 -56.65
N ILE A 2 12.94 37.62 -57.15
CA ILE A 2 11.75 37.04 -56.50
C ILE A 2 12.10 35.65 -55.96
N VAL A 3 11.25 35.12 -55.05
CA VAL A 3 11.01 33.70 -54.70
C VAL A 3 11.89 33.22 -53.52
N ALA A 4 11.42 32.59 -52.44
CA ALA A 4 10.26 31.71 -52.29
C ALA A 4 9.60 31.82 -50.91
N VAL A 5 8.27 31.66 -50.92
CA VAL A 5 7.39 31.47 -49.78
C VAL A 5 7.24 29.95 -49.56
N ALA A 6 7.44 29.49 -48.33
CA ALA A 6 6.85 28.25 -47.79
C ALA A 6 6.93 28.41 -46.26
N GLY A 7 5.87 28.70 -45.53
CA GLY A 7 4.59 28.00 -45.57
C GLY A 7 4.68 26.76 -44.68
N PHE A 8 4.80 26.94 -43.36
CA PHE A 8 4.66 25.86 -42.39
C PHE A 8 3.74 26.32 -41.25
N VAL A 9 2.44 26.24 -41.51
CA VAL A 9 1.43 26.21 -40.46
C VAL A 9 1.14 24.74 -40.20
N ALA A 10 1.69 24.20 -39.12
CA ALA A 10 1.23 22.95 -38.55
C ALA A 10 0.36 23.28 -37.33
N LEU A 11 -0.95 23.21 -37.53
CA LEU A 11 -1.96 23.21 -36.50
C LEU A 11 -1.84 21.89 -35.72
N ALA A 12 -1.15 21.89 -34.57
CA ALA A 12 -1.15 20.75 -33.67
C ALA A 12 -2.27 20.94 -32.64
N ALA A 13 -3.25 20.04 -32.73
CA ALA A 13 -4.43 19.97 -31.90
C ALA A 13 -4.12 19.91 -30.40
N ALA A 14 -5.09 20.37 -29.61
CA ALA A 14 -5.14 20.20 -28.17
C ALA A 14 -4.83 18.76 -27.75
N GLY A 15 -3.68 18.59 -27.10
CA GLY A 15 -3.37 17.46 -26.25
C GLY A 15 -3.17 17.99 -24.84
N ALA A 16 -4.26 18.32 -24.15
CA ALA A 16 -4.24 18.50 -22.71
C ALA A 16 -3.96 17.13 -22.06
N THR A 17 -2.71 16.70 -22.07
CA THR A 17 -2.28 15.61 -21.18
C THR A 17 -2.13 16.20 -19.78
N ALA A 18 -3.26 16.36 -19.11
CA ALA A 18 -3.32 16.36 -17.67
C ALA A 18 -2.98 14.94 -17.18
N ALA A 19 -1.71 14.55 -17.29
CA ALA A 19 -1.15 13.47 -16.49
C ALA A 19 -0.35 14.15 -15.37
N GLY A 20 -1.10 14.65 -14.39
CA GLY A 20 -0.53 15.27 -13.20
C GLY A 20 0.39 14.32 -12.45
N GLY A 21 1.36 14.91 -11.78
CA GLY A 21 2.05 14.28 -10.65
C GLY A 21 3.48 13.85 -10.91
N GLY A 22 4.35 14.82 -11.22
CA GLY A 22 5.76 14.70 -10.85
C GLY A 22 5.90 14.69 -9.33
N GLY A 23 6.77 13.80 -8.83
CA GLY A 23 7.37 13.90 -7.50
C GLY A 23 6.72 13.09 -6.38
N GLY A 24 7.32 11.93 -6.07
CA GLY A 24 7.08 11.20 -4.82
C GLY A 24 7.18 9.70 -5.05
N GLY A 25 8.14 9.03 -4.40
CA GLY A 25 8.43 7.61 -4.58
C GLY A 25 7.16 6.76 -4.72
N GLU A 26 7.14 5.91 -5.75
CA GLU A 26 5.98 5.17 -6.24
C GLU A 26 5.19 4.54 -5.08
N ARG A 27 4.11 5.22 -4.66
CA ARG A 27 3.16 4.65 -3.71
C ARG A 27 2.46 3.51 -4.43
N ARG A 28 2.44 2.36 -3.80
CA ARG A 28 1.83 1.14 -4.32
C ARG A 28 0.33 1.34 -4.46
N GLU A 29 -0.18 1.18 -5.68
CA GLU A 29 -1.62 1.24 -5.94
C GLU A 29 -2.30 0.00 -5.37
N VAL A 30 -3.48 0.19 -4.79
CA VAL A 30 -4.32 -0.88 -4.26
C VAL A 30 -5.79 -0.55 -4.53
N SER A 31 -6.66 -1.57 -4.56
CA SER A 31 -8.10 -1.32 -4.65
C SER A 31 -8.60 -0.64 -3.38
N GLN A 32 -9.80 -0.04 -3.46
CA GLN A 32 -10.45 0.56 -2.29
C GLN A 32 -10.60 -0.46 -1.14
N GLU A 33 -11.05 -1.67 -1.44
CA GLU A 33 -11.20 -2.75 -0.45
C GLU A 33 -9.88 -3.13 0.22
N GLN A 34 -8.80 -3.26 -0.56
CA GLN A 34 -7.46 -3.54 -0.04
C GLN A 34 -6.95 -2.42 0.87
N TYR A 35 -7.21 -1.17 0.47
CA TYR A 35 -6.88 -0.01 1.27
C TYR A 35 -7.65 0.01 2.60
N ASP A 36 -8.93 -0.36 2.57
CA ASP A 36 -9.75 -0.44 3.78
C ASP A 36 -9.25 -1.52 4.74
N ILE A 37 -8.81 -2.68 4.24
CA ILE A 37 -8.15 -3.71 5.07
C ILE A 37 -6.86 -3.15 5.69
N LEU A 38 -6.02 -2.48 4.90
CA LEU A 38 -4.78 -1.84 5.38
C LEU A 38 -5.04 -0.79 6.49
N ILE A 39 -6.14 -0.05 6.40
CA ILE A 39 -6.52 0.93 7.43
C ILE A 39 -7.17 0.25 8.64
N ASN A 40 -7.98 -0.79 8.44
CA ASN A 40 -8.67 -1.50 9.51
C ASN A 40 -7.71 -2.31 10.37
N GLN A 41 -6.72 -2.99 9.78
CA GLN A 41 -5.71 -3.72 10.54
C GLN A 41 -4.89 -2.81 11.47
N CYS A 42 -4.84 -1.49 11.23
CA CYS A 42 -4.16 -0.56 12.12
C CYS A 42 -4.79 -0.46 13.52
N ARG A 43 -6.03 -0.93 13.71
CA ARG A 43 -6.65 -0.99 15.04
C ARG A 43 -5.89 -1.90 16.02
N TYR A 44 -5.16 -2.89 15.48
CA TYR A 44 -4.39 -3.86 16.25
C TYR A 44 -2.90 -3.53 16.31
N ALA A 45 -2.46 -2.43 15.67
CA ALA A 45 -1.05 -2.08 15.64
C ALA A 45 -0.55 -1.65 17.03
N GLY A 46 0.37 -2.40 17.66
CA GLY A 46 0.94 -2.00 18.95
C GLY A 46 1.87 -0.78 18.87
N ILE A 47 2.22 -0.31 17.66
CA ILE A 47 2.83 1.02 17.45
C ILE A 47 1.82 2.18 17.55
N GLY A 48 0.52 1.86 17.67
CA GLY A 48 -0.61 2.79 17.72
C GLY A 48 -1.28 3.00 16.35
N PRO A 49 -2.62 3.17 16.31
CA PRO A 49 -3.40 3.25 15.07
C PRO A 49 -3.04 4.47 14.20
N ALA A 50 -2.71 5.61 14.82
CA ALA A 50 -2.33 6.82 14.10
C ALA A 50 -1.03 6.64 13.30
N LYS A 51 0.00 6.05 13.91
CA LYS A 51 1.29 5.79 13.26
C LYS A 51 1.17 4.74 12.15
N CYS A 52 0.36 3.70 12.37
CA CYS A 52 0.07 2.71 11.35
C CYS A 52 -0.64 3.34 10.14
N ARG A 53 -1.72 4.11 10.35
CA ARG A 53 -2.47 4.77 9.27
C ARG A 53 -1.61 5.77 8.49
N ALA A 54 -0.72 6.50 9.17
CA ALA A 54 0.22 7.39 8.52
C ALA A 54 1.18 6.61 7.59
N ALA A 55 1.71 5.48 8.05
CA ALA A 55 2.55 4.61 7.22
C ALA A 55 1.77 4.03 6.01
N VAL A 56 0.51 3.62 6.20
CA VAL A 56 -0.33 3.15 5.10
C VAL A 56 -0.49 4.24 4.04
N LYS A 57 -0.82 5.47 4.43
CA LYS A 57 -0.96 6.62 3.50
C LYS A 57 0.35 6.99 2.79
N GLN A 58 1.49 6.73 3.42
CA GLN A 58 2.81 7.00 2.84
C GLN A 58 3.21 5.96 1.78
N HIS A 59 2.76 4.70 1.92
CA HIS A 59 3.18 3.60 1.05
C HIS A 59 2.13 3.19 0.03
N TYR A 60 0.84 3.43 0.31
CA TYR A 60 -0.27 2.96 -0.51
C TYR A 60 -1.15 4.12 -0.97
N ARG A 61 -1.72 3.97 -2.17
CA ARG A 61 -2.76 4.87 -2.70
C ARG A 61 -3.89 4.04 -3.30
N VAL A 62 -5.11 4.56 -3.22
CA VAL A 62 -6.25 3.94 -3.91
C VAL A 62 -6.07 4.13 -5.42
N GLY A 63 -6.17 3.05 -6.17
CA GLY A 63 -6.00 3.00 -7.62
C GLY A 63 -6.47 1.66 -8.16
N ALA A 64 -5.63 0.97 -8.92
CA ALA A 64 -5.93 -0.37 -9.41
C ALA A 64 -5.79 -1.44 -8.32
N ILE A 65 -6.52 -2.56 -8.48
CA ILE A 65 -6.33 -3.74 -7.64
C ILE A 65 -4.91 -4.29 -7.78
N ASP A 66 -4.28 -4.55 -6.64
CA ASP A 66 -2.95 -5.13 -6.61
C ASP A 66 -3.01 -6.61 -6.27
N LYS A 67 -2.84 -7.44 -7.30
CA LYS A 67 -2.84 -8.91 -7.18
C LYS A 67 -1.58 -9.47 -6.50
N THR A 68 -0.54 -8.65 -6.37
CA THR A 68 0.70 -9.02 -5.69
C THR A 68 0.70 -8.59 -4.23
N LEU A 69 -0.35 -7.88 -3.77
CA LEU A 69 -0.52 -7.52 -2.38
C LEU A 69 -0.98 -8.76 -1.63
N ASP A 70 -0.15 -9.17 -0.68
CA ASP A 70 -0.38 -10.34 0.14
C ASP A 70 -1.42 -10.03 1.22
N CYS A 71 -2.68 -10.34 0.90
CA CYS A 71 -3.82 -10.21 1.79
C CYS A 71 -4.23 -11.57 2.35
N ARG A 72 -4.43 -11.65 3.67
CA ARG A 72 -4.68 -12.88 4.41
C ARG A 72 -5.73 -12.64 5.48
N VAL A 73 -6.45 -13.70 5.82
CA VAL A 73 -7.42 -13.70 6.92
C VAL A 73 -7.10 -14.88 7.85
N TYR A 74 -6.95 -14.59 9.13
CA TYR A 74 -6.85 -15.62 10.17
C TYR A 74 -7.81 -15.26 11.30
N SER A 75 -8.57 -16.23 11.79
CA SER A 75 -9.48 -16.07 12.93
C SER A 75 -10.42 -14.85 12.83
N GLY A 76 -10.89 -14.54 11.61
CA GLY A 76 -11.77 -13.39 11.34
C GLY A 76 -11.06 -12.04 11.21
N VAL A 77 -9.73 -11.99 11.35
CA VAL A 77 -8.92 -10.77 11.20
C VAL A 77 -8.30 -10.75 9.80
N ALA A 78 -8.71 -9.77 9.00
CA ALA A 78 -8.12 -9.50 7.69
C ALA A 78 -6.92 -8.56 7.81
N VAL A 79 -5.80 -8.94 7.17
CA VAL A 79 -4.58 -8.15 7.08
C VAL A 79 -4.02 -8.18 5.67
N CYS A 80 -3.44 -7.08 5.22
CA CYS A 80 -2.75 -6.97 3.96
C CYS A 80 -1.31 -6.45 4.14
N GLY A 81 -0.42 -6.96 3.30
CA GLY A 81 0.98 -6.55 3.25
C GLY A 81 1.79 -6.96 4.48
N LYS A 82 2.92 -6.27 4.68
CA LYS A 82 3.79 -6.50 5.83
C LYS A 82 3.23 -5.82 7.08
N LEU A 83 3.01 -6.60 8.13
CA LEU A 83 2.61 -6.09 9.44
C LEU A 83 3.78 -5.37 10.10
N ARG A 84 3.54 -4.14 10.57
CA ARG A 84 4.55 -3.39 11.33
C ARG A 84 4.52 -3.82 12.78
N LEU A 85 5.19 -4.93 13.05
CA LEU A 85 5.17 -5.53 14.38
C LEU A 85 5.93 -4.70 15.42
N SER A 86 5.35 -4.49 16.60
CA SER A 86 6.02 -3.92 17.77
C SER A 86 7.07 -4.89 18.37
N LYS A 87 7.87 -4.42 19.34
CA LYS A 87 8.85 -5.30 20.03
C LYS A 87 8.16 -6.48 20.73
N ALA A 88 7.00 -6.23 21.35
CA ALA A 88 6.21 -7.23 22.05
C ALA A 88 5.59 -8.24 21.06
N GLU A 89 4.97 -7.75 19.98
CA GLU A 89 4.41 -8.62 18.93
C GLU A 89 5.49 -9.50 18.30
N ARG A 90 6.68 -8.96 17.99
CA ARG A 90 7.79 -9.76 17.48
C ARG A 90 8.25 -10.84 18.47
N ARG A 91 8.14 -10.61 19.78
CA ARG A 91 8.43 -11.62 20.80
C ARG A 91 7.36 -12.70 20.80
N CYS A 92 6.08 -12.32 20.76
CA CYS A 92 4.97 -13.26 20.60
C CYS A 92 5.15 -14.14 19.36
N VAL A 93 5.47 -13.55 18.20
CA VAL A 93 5.70 -14.33 16.95
C VAL A 93 6.78 -15.37 17.13
N ARG A 94 7.93 -15.02 17.74
CA ARG A 94 9.00 -15.98 18.00
C ARG A 94 8.56 -17.11 18.94
N GLU A 95 7.79 -16.80 19.97
CA GLU A 95 7.28 -17.79 20.92
C GLU A 95 6.25 -18.72 20.28
N SER A 96 5.32 -18.17 19.48
CA SER A 96 4.31 -18.96 18.77
C SER A 96 4.95 -19.85 17.70
N VAL A 97 5.96 -19.36 16.98
CA VAL A 97 6.73 -20.19 16.03
C VAL A 97 7.48 -21.30 16.75
N ALA A 98 8.10 -21.02 17.90
CA ALA A 98 8.75 -22.05 18.71
C ALA A 98 7.77 -23.12 19.24
N LYS A 99 6.49 -22.77 19.40
CA LYS A 99 5.40 -23.68 19.76
C LYS A 99 4.79 -24.44 18.56
N GLY A 100 5.33 -24.26 17.35
CA GLY A 100 4.94 -25.00 16.16
C GLY A 100 3.96 -24.28 15.23
N LEU A 101 3.64 -23.00 15.47
CA LEU A 101 2.88 -22.20 14.50
C LEU A 101 3.78 -21.80 13.31
N SER A 102 3.16 -21.65 12.13
CA SER A 102 3.86 -21.03 11.01
C SER A 102 4.06 -19.54 11.28
N SER A 103 5.20 -18.97 10.83
CA SER A 103 5.50 -17.55 11.04
C SER A 103 4.38 -16.64 10.54
N ARG A 104 3.78 -16.96 9.39
CA ARG A 104 2.68 -16.17 8.82
C ARG A 104 1.43 -16.16 9.68
N ARG A 105 1.07 -17.30 10.29
CA ARG A 105 -0.07 -17.38 11.21
C ARG A 105 0.23 -16.66 12.52
N ALA A 106 1.41 -16.90 13.07
CA ALA A 106 1.88 -16.27 14.30
C ALA A 106 1.91 -14.74 14.18
N GLU A 107 2.34 -14.19 13.04
CA GLU A 107 2.33 -12.75 12.78
C GLU A 107 0.95 -12.14 12.88
N VAL A 108 -0.10 -12.81 12.39
CA VAL A 108 -1.47 -12.27 12.43
C VAL A 108 -2.10 -12.43 13.80
N GLU A 109 -1.99 -13.62 14.41
CA GLU A 109 -2.54 -13.88 15.75
C GLU A 109 -1.92 -12.94 16.77
N CYS A 110 -0.58 -12.88 16.84
CA CYS A 110 0.13 -11.99 17.74
C CYS A 110 -0.09 -10.50 17.45
N TYR A 111 -0.47 -10.14 16.22
CA TYR A 111 -0.81 -8.77 15.89
C TYR A 111 -2.20 -8.39 16.40
N SER A 112 -3.15 -9.33 16.45
CA SER A 112 -4.52 -9.11 16.95
C SER A 112 -4.72 -9.37 18.45
N GLU A 113 -3.77 -9.99 19.14
CA GLU A 113 -3.92 -10.48 20.52
C GLU A 113 -3.19 -9.65 21.60
N VAL A 114 -2.61 -8.48 21.26
CA VAL A 114 -1.87 -7.61 22.20
C VAL A 114 -2.74 -6.51 22.80
#